data_AF-A0A3E0MS96-F1
#
_entry.id   AF-A0A3E0MS96-F1
#
_cell.length_a   1.000
_cell.length_b   1.000
_cell.length_c   1.000
_cell.angle_alpha   90.00
_cell.angle_beta   90.00
_cell.angle_gamma   90.00
#
_symmetry.space_group_name_H-M   'P 1'
#
loop_
_entity.id
_entity.type
_entity.pdbx_description
1 polymer ?
#
loop_
_entity_poly.entity_id
_entity_poly.type
_entity_poly.pdbx_seq_one_letter_code
_entity_poly.pdbx_strand_id
1 'polypeptide(L)'
;MKKLILLIAVLFSFNVQSQFLKGLYDDFLKYGTVYAAGNVGNAKLEQAKYFVRTNPDNLYDIPAVVDQTIYHPYNYRFGVGIRKLARFGYESKPNFYNGTENNVGLSAPTAAVKGLEYLLHWEKQRVDGNEFNNRRLFVRHTGKYHIGKFEARESGNVGFEYKSGEVRARLPIGNKFSISAGIIYRTHQNPYGYNPIEIWLNEMNEDGGAVNPWWTLGYQYGFVDELIEHRNFNTNEIMYHWCWRDPEGNIVAYTDEQFRDQIFGGLMNRFNQERWAELDSFAEIAPIMGFDFYHYKNNFWLHAYGNWIMPYHSYVQGDEKFSYLHRNGWSAHGHDGMHAMGEGDQWDDYQAGLMFGWKVTKSIGIFIEGEYTKFWDSEIFNSNFGINITLR
;
A
#
# COMPACT_ATOMS: atom_id res chain seq x y z
N MET A 1 -10.28 26.71 -1.04
CA MET A 1 -11.63 26.99 -0.50
C MET A 1 -12.60 27.61 -1.51
N LYS A 2 -12.31 28.77 -2.12
CA LYS A 2 -13.21 29.39 -3.13
C LYS A 2 -13.52 28.49 -4.35
N LYS A 3 -12.54 27.71 -4.83
CA LYS A 3 -12.72 26.75 -5.94
C LYS A 3 -13.61 25.54 -5.61
N LEU A 4 -13.66 25.12 -4.34
CA LEU A 4 -14.49 23.98 -3.91
C LEU A 4 -15.97 24.40 -3.75
N ILE A 5 -16.21 25.61 -3.24
CA ILE A 5 -17.54 26.22 -3.17
C ILE A 5 -18.10 26.45 -4.58
N LEU A 6 -17.24 26.83 -5.54
CA LEU A 6 -17.62 26.95 -6.94
C LEU A 6 -18.01 25.60 -7.56
N LEU A 7 -17.30 24.51 -7.23
CA LEU A 7 -17.64 23.15 -7.70
C LEU A 7 -19.00 22.68 -7.14
N ILE A 8 -19.27 22.96 -5.86
CA ILE A 8 -20.55 22.65 -5.21
C ILE A 8 -21.67 23.53 -5.79
N ALA A 9 -21.41 24.81 -6.05
CA ALA A 9 -22.37 25.71 -6.70
C ALA A 9 -22.66 25.32 -8.16
N VAL A 10 -21.68 24.78 -8.88
CA VAL A 10 -21.85 24.23 -10.25
C VAL A 10 -22.72 22.98 -10.24
N LEU A 11 -22.59 22.10 -9.22
CA LEU A 11 -23.50 20.95 -9.05
C LEU A 11 -24.97 21.36 -8.82
N PHE A 12 -25.23 22.56 -8.29
CA PHE A 12 -26.58 23.09 -8.09
C PHE A 12 -27.12 23.95 -9.25
N SER A 13 -26.31 24.29 -10.27
CA SER A 13 -26.70 25.24 -11.33
C SER A 13 -26.87 24.62 -12.74
N PHE A 14 -26.89 23.29 -12.86
CA PHE A 14 -27.17 22.64 -14.14
C PHE A 14 -28.67 22.71 -14.51
N ASN A 15 -29.03 23.70 -15.32
CA ASN A 15 -30.21 23.64 -16.21
C ASN A 15 -29.90 22.71 -17.41
N VAL A 16 -29.78 21.41 -17.16
CA VAL A 16 -29.58 20.37 -18.20
C VAL A 16 -30.85 19.53 -18.28
N GLN A 17 -31.24 19.12 -19.50
CA GLN A 17 -32.49 18.44 -19.86
C GLN A 17 -33.05 17.54 -18.75
N SER A 18 -34.28 17.83 -18.33
CA SER A 18 -34.97 17.16 -17.22
C SER A 18 -35.02 15.63 -17.36
N GLN A 19 -34.99 15.11 -18.58
CA GLN A 19 -35.03 13.67 -18.87
C GLN A 19 -33.68 12.97 -18.63
N PHE A 20 -32.57 13.65 -18.92
CA PHE A 20 -31.22 13.14 -18.61
C PHE A 20 -30.95 13.16 -17.12
N LEU A 21 -31.29 14.26 -16.43
CA LEU A 21 -31.16 14.34 -14.97
C LEU A 21 -32.07 13.35 -14.24
N LYS A 22 -33.27 13.08 -14.76
CA LYS A 22 -34.16 12.07 -14.19
C LYS A 22 -33.59 10.65 -14.34
N GLY A 23 -33.05 10.31 -15.52
CA GLY A 23 -32.35 9.03 -15.72
C GLY A 23 -31.11 8.89 -14.83
N LEU A 24 -30.26 9.92 -14.79
CA LEU A 24 -29.09 9.95 -13.92
C LEU A 24 -29.47 9.85 -12.43
N TYR A 25 -30.55 10.51 -12.02
CA TYR A 25 -31.04 10.41 -10.65
C TYR A 25 -31.55 9.00 -10.35
N ASP A 26 -32.47 8.46 -11.15
CA ASP A 26 -33.11 7.18 -10.89
C ASP A 26 -32.13 5.99 -10.93
N ASP A 27 -31.16 6.02 -11.85
CA ASP A 27 -30.22 4.92 -12.06
C ASP A 27 -28.95 5.05 -11.20
N PHE A 28 -28.38 6.26 -11.11
CA PHE A 28 -27.10 6.50 -10.43
C PHE A 28 -27.32 6.99 -8.98
N LEU A 29 -27.97 8.13 -8.78
CA LEU A 29 -28.02 8.79 -7.45
C LEU A 29 -29.02 8.16 -6.47
N LYS A 30 -30.08 7.53 -6.96
CA LYS A 30 -31.13 6.94 -6.12
C LYS A 30 -30.54 5.82 -5.27
N TYR A 31 -30.78 5.92 -3.95
CA TYR A 31 -30.18 5.09 -2.89
C TYR A 31 -28.68 5.32 -2.65
N GLY A 32 -28.07 6.28 -3.35
CA GLY A 32 -26.73 6.76 -3.06
C GLY A 32 -26.69 7.69 -1.85
N THR A 33 -25.56 7.71 -1.16
CA THR A 33 -25.27 8.64 -0.07
C THR A 33 -24.07 9.48 -0.43
N VAL A 34 -24.21 10.80 -0.36
CA VAL A 34 -23.10 11.76 -0.37
C VAL A 34 -22.75 12.11 1.07
N TYR A 35 -21.46 12.11 1.40
CA TYR A 35 -20.99 12.42 2.73
C TYR A 35 -19.71 13.24 2.71
N ALA A 36 -19.52 14.03 3.76
CA ALA A 36 -18.30 14.73 4.09
C ALA A 36 -18.12 14.61 5.60
N ALA A 37 -16.97 14.13 6.04
CA ALA A 37 -16.69 13.90 7.45
C ALA A 37 -15.21 14.13 7.75
N GLY A 38 -14.92 14.43 9.02
CA GLY A 38 -13.55 14.52 9.48
C GLY A 38 -13.43 14.27 10.97
N ASN A 39 -12.22 13.95 11.40
CA ASN A 39 -11.86 13.86 12.81
C ASN A 39 -10.53 14.55 13.04
N VAL A 40 -10.37 15.12 14.23
CA VAL A 40 -9.11 15.66 14.74
C VAL A 40 -8.78 14.89 16.00
N GLY A 41 -7.52 14.48 16.11
CA GLY A 41 -7.01 13.72 17.24
C GLY A 41 -5.79 14.42 17.84
N ASN A 42 -5.37 13.93 19.01
CA ASN A 42 -4.17 14.42 19.66
C ASN A 42 -2.92 14.10 18.84
N ALA A 43 -1.88 14.90 19.02
CA ALA A 43 -0.54 14.56 18.58
C ALA A 43 -0.04 13.33 19.34
N LYS A 44 0.83 12.55 18.71
CA LYS A 44 1.56 11.49 19.39
C LYS A 44 2.49 12.12 20.43
N LEU A 45 2.44 11.60 21.65
CA LEU A 45 3.36 12.01 22.71
C LEU A 45 4.67 11.23 22.53
N GLU A 46 5.76 11.94 22.30
CA GLU A 46 7.10 11.36 22.26
C GLU A 46 7.79 11.49 23.61
N GLN A 47 8.56 10.47 23.99
CA GLN A 47 9.43 10.57 25.17
C GLN A 47 10.56 11.55 24.89
N ALA A 48 10.92 12.36 25.88
CA ALA A 48 11.95 13.37 25.71
C ALA A 48 13.31 12.72 25.40
N LYS A 49 13.95 13.14 24.30
CA LYS A 49 15.26 12.66 23.88
C LYS A 49 16.25 13.81 23.90
N TYR A 50 17.38 13.60 24.59
CA TYR A 50 18.40 14.60 24.76
C TYR A 50 19.72 14.13 24.13
N PHE A 51 20.47 15.07 23.56
CA PHE A 51 21.80 14.84 23.03
C PHE A 51 22.77 15.90 23.54
N VAL A 52 24.03 15.52 23.74
CA VAL A 52 25.09 16.43 24.20
C VAL A 52 25.83 16.99 23.00
N ARG A 53 25.79 18.31 22.81
CA ARG A 53 26.60 19.01 21.81
C ARG A 53 27.75 19.73 22.50
N THR A 54 28.98 19.37 22.16
CA THR A 54 30.17 20.13 22.55
C THR A 54 30.34 21.33 21.61
N ASN A 55 30.97 22.40 22.10
CA ASN A 55 31.31 23.54 21.27
C ASN A 55 32.37 23.09 20.23
N PRO A 56 32.11 23.22 18.91
CA PRO A 56 33.07 22.82 17.88
C PRO A 56 34.38 23.62 17.93
N ASP A 57 34.36 24.85 18.45
CA ASP A 57 35.53 25.73 18.55
C ASP A 57 36.29 25.56 19.88
N ASN A 58 35.66 24.96 20.89
CA ASN A 58 36.28 24.69 22.19
C ASN A 58 35.73 23.41 22.83
N LEU A 59 36.47 22.31 22.67
CA LEU A 59 36.10 21.00 23.19
C LEU A 59 35.95 20.96 24.73
N TYR A 60 36.54 21.91 25.45
CA TYR A 60 36.52 21.98 26.92
C TYR A 60 35.41 22.86 27.49
N ASP A 61 34.60 23.50 26.63
CA ASP A 61 33.44 24.24 27.10
C ASP A 61 32.38 23.31 27.71
N ILE A 62 31.58 23.87 28.62
CA ILE A 62 30.45 23.16 29.22
C ILE A 62 29.51 22.70 28.09
N PRO A 63 29.24 21.39 27.97
CA PRO A 63 28.42 20.88 26.88
C PRO A 63 26.98 21.41 26.97
N ALA A 64 26.40 21.73 25.81
CA ALA A 64 24.99 22.05 25.73
C ALA A 64 24.18 20.75 25.64
N VAL A 65 23.23 20.56 26.55
CA VAL A 65 22.21 19.51 26.42
C VAL A 65 21.12 20.04 25.50
N VAL A 66 20.99 19.44 24.32
CA VAL A 66 20.02 19.83 23.30
C VAL A 66 18.84 18.85 23.35
N ASP A 67 17.63 19.39 23.47
CA ASP A 67 16.39 18.63 23.28
C ASP A 67 16.25 18.28 21.79
N GLN A 68 16.30 16.99 21.46
CA GLN A 68 16.06 16.43 20.13
C GLN A 68 14.71 15.72 20.02
N THR A 69 13.79 15.96 20.97
CA THR A 69 12.45 15.40 20.93
C THR A 69 11.73 15.90 19.68
N ILE A 70 11.27 14.96 18.85
CA ILE A 70 10.49 15.27 17.66
C ILE A 70 9.05 15.51 18.12
N TYR A 71 8.59 16.75 18.02
CA TYR A 71 7.20 17.10 18.31
C TYR A 71 6.36 16.99 17.04
N HIS A 72 5.43 16.03 17.03
CA HIS A 72 4.49 15.87 15.93
C HIS A 72 3.30 16.84 16.07
N PRO A 73 2.81 17.44 14.98
CA PRO A 73 1.54 18.17 15.02
C PRO A 73 0.35 17.22 15.25
N TYR A 74 -0.82 17.79 15.56
CA TYR A 74 -2.06 17.01 15.75
C TYR A 74 -2.42 16.17 14.51
N ASN A 75 -3.00 15.00 14.75
CA ASN A 75 -3.50 14.12 13.69
C ASN A 75 -4.87 14.60 13.22
N TYR A 76 -5.12 14.50 11.92
CA TYR A 76 -6.44 14.82 11.36
C TYR A 76 -6.78 13.90 10.20
N ARG A 77 -8.07 13.80 9.91
CA ARG A 77 -8.58 13.16 8.70
C ARG A 77 -9.78 13.94 8.22
N PHE A 78 -9.84 14.18 6.92
CA PHE A 78 -10.99 14.77 6.26
C PHE A 78 -11.25 13.98 4.98
N GLY A 79 -12.46 13.45 4.85
CA GLY A 79 -12.87 12.63 3.72
C GLY A 79 -14.20 13.09 3.16
N VAL A 80 -14.31 13.02 1.84
CA VAL A 80 -15.56 13.23 1.10
C VAL A 80 -15.81 12.04 0.19
N GLY A 81 -17.06 11.71 -0.04
CA GLY A 81 -17.39 10.62 -0.95
C GLY A 81 -18.84 10.55 -1.36
N ILE A 82 -19.08 9.74 -2.39
CA ILE A 82 -20.40 9.31 -2.80
C ILE A 82 -20.39 7.79 -2.94
N ARG A 83 -21.40 7.13 -2.38
CA ARG A 83 -21.51 5.67 -2.43
C ARG A 83 -22.93 5.20 -2.68
N LYS A 84 -23.06 4.10 -3.41
CA LYS A 84 -24.26 3.27 -3.50
C LYS A 84 -23.79 1.84 -3.33
N LEU A 85 -23.81 1.37 -2.09
CA LEU A 85 -23.35 0.03 -1.71
C LEU A 85 -24.45 -0.62 -0.88
N ALA A 86 -24.87 -1.81 -1.27
CA ALA A 86 -25.76 -2.58 -0.44
C ALA A 86 -25.00 -3.15 0.75
N ARG A 87 -25.76 -3.38 1.83
CA ARG A 87 -25.24 -4.02 3.03
C ARG A 87 -25.72 -5.45 3.13
N PHE A 88 -24.88 -6.32 3.62
CA PHE A 88 -25.32 -7.63 4.08
C PHE A 88 -26.14 -7.46 5.36
N GLY A 89 -27.10 -8.36 5.61
CA GLY A 89 -28.02 -8.25 6.75
C GLY A 89 -27.33 -8.23 8.13
N TYR A 90 -26.10 -8.73 8.24
CA TYR A 90 -25.32 -8.69 9.49
C TYR A 90 -24.54 -7.39 9.68
N GLU A 91 -24.35 -6.59 8.63
CA GLU A 91 -23.63 -5.32 8.74
C GLU A 91 -24.51 -4.28 9.43
N SER A 92 -23.94 -3.60 10.42
CA SER A 92 -24.63 -2.51 11.11
C SER A 92 -24.88 -1.33 10.16
N LYS A 93 -26.07 -0.73 10.24
CA LYS A 93 -26.36 0.54 9.56
C LYS A 93 -25.73 1.66 10.39
N PRO A 94 -24.71 2.38 9.89
CA PRO A 94 -24.23 3.56 10.58
C PRO A 94 -25.33 4.64 10.58
N ASN A 95 -25.41 5.40 11.66
CA ASN A 95 -26.26 6.59 11.73
C ASN A 95 -25.71 7.71 10.82
N PHE A 96 -24.38 7.85 10.77
CA PHE A 96 -23.67 8.80 9.92
C PHE A 96 -22.41 8.14 9.34
N TYR A 97 -22.04 8.52 8.12
CA TYR A 97 -20.76 8.13 7.54
C TYR A 97 -19.65 9.04 8.08
N ASN A 98 -18.70 8.45 8.79
CA ASN A 98 -17.61 9.14 9.50
C ASN A 98 -16.33 9.30 8.65
N GLY A 99 -16.42 9.02 7.35
CA GLY A 99 -15.31 9.08 6.41
C GLY A 99 -14.51 7.79 6.28
N THR A 100 -14.68 6.78 7.15
CA THR A 100 -14.00 5.48 7.00
C THR A 100 -14.88 4.48 6.26
N GLU A 101 -14.33 3.87 5.19
CA GLU A 101 -15.04 2.93 4.32
C GLU A 101 -14.49 1.50 4.47
N ASN A 102 -14.95 0.80 5.51
CA ASN A 102 -14.61 -0.60 5.79
C ASN A 102 -15.86 -1.48 5.63
N ASN A 103 -16.28 -1.70 4.38
CA ASN A 103 -17.43 -2.54 4.05
C ASN A 103 -16.98 -3.86 3.44
N VAL A 104 -17.48 -4.98 3.98
CA VAL A 104 -17.17 -6.34 3.51
C VAL A 104 -17.55 -6.53 2.04
N GLY A 105 -18.64 -5.86 1.63
CA GLY A 105 -19.08 -5.85 0.24
C GLY A 105 -18.04 -5.35 -0.76
N LEU A 106 -17.02 -4.59 -0.35
CA LEU A 106 -15.96 -4.13 -1.25
C LEU A 106 -14.95 -5.24 -1.59
N SER A 107 -14.81 -6.23 -0.71
CA SER A 107 -13.89 -7.36 -0.80
C SER A 107 -14.58 -8.63 -1.33
N ALA A 108 -15.86 -8.85 -0.99
CA ALA A 108 -16.61 -10.02 -1.44
C ALA A 108 -16.73 -10.07 -2.99
N PRO A 109 -16.67 -11.26 -3.62
CA PRO A 109 -16.84 -11.41 -5.07
C PRO A 109 -18.23 -11.01 -5.52
N THR A 110 -19.25 -11.21 -4.68
CA THR A 110 -20.63 -10.84 -5.00
C THR A 110 -21.18 -9.74 -4.11
N ALA A 111 -22.14 -9.02 -4.66
CA ALA A 111 -22.88 -7.99 -3.96
C ALA A 111 -24.04 -8.59 -3.14
N ALA A 112 -24.39 -7.92 -2.04
CA ALA A 112 -25.57 -8.25 -1.24
C ALA A 112 -26.88 -8.12 -2.05
N VAL A 113 -26.90 -7.27 -3.07
CA VAL A 113 -28.02 -7.11 -4.01
C VAL A 113 -27.54 -7.12 -5.45
N LYS A 114 -28.42 -7.49 -6.38
CA LYS A 114 -28.12 -7.37 -7.83
C LYS A 114 -28.20 -5.91 -8.26
N GLY A 115 -27.37 -5.54 -9.23
CA GLY A 115 -27.34 -4.20 -9.82
C GLY A 115 -25.98 -3.53 -9.72
N LEU A 116 -25.98 -2.21 -9.94
CA LEU A 116 -24.80 -1.35 -9.88
C LEU A 116 -24.52 -0.88 -8.46
N GLU A 117 -23.29 -1.07 -8.03
CA GLU A 117 -22.70 -0.58 -6.81
C GLU A 117 -21.49 0.29 -7.13
N TYR A 118 -21.30 1.36 -6.37
CA TYR A 118 -20.14 2.23 -6.54
C TYR A 118 -19.74 2.92 -5.24
N LEU A 119 -18.46 3.27 -5.15
CA LEU A 119 -17.87 4.10 -4.11
C LEU A 119 -16.81 4.99 -4.74
N LEU A 120 -17.00 6.30 -4.62
CA LEU A 120 -15.99 7.30 -4.93
C LEU A 120 -15.64 7.99 -3.62
N HIS A 121 -14.39 7.88 -3.22
CA HIS A 121 -13.92 8.39 -1.95
C HIS A 121 -12.56 9.06 -2.13
N TRP A 122 -12.44 10.24 -1.53
CA TRP A 122 -11.18 10.95 -1.39
C TRP A 122 -11.01 11.32 0.08
N GLU A 123 -9.81 11.13 0.59
CA GLU A 123 -9.46 11.45 1.96
C GLU A 123 -8.07 12.08 2.01
N LYS A 124 -7.94 13.10 2.86
CA LYS A 124 -6.66 13.63 3.30
C LYS A 124 -6.49 13.34 4.77
N GLN A 125 -5.37 12.75 5.15
CA GLN A 125 -5.06 12.44 6.54
C GLN A 125 -3.67 12.90 6.92
N ARG A 126 -3.47 13.18 8.21
CA ARG A 126 -2.17 13.36 8.83
C ARG A 126 -2.02 12.38 9.99
N VAL A 127 -0.95 11.61 9.95
CA VAL A 127 -0.58 10.66 10.99
C VAL A 127 0.90 10.87 11.31
N ASP A 128 1.19 11.15 12.58
CA ASP A 128 2.54 11.35 13.10
C ASP A 128 3.34 12.40 12.32
N GLY A 129 2.68 13.51 11.97
CA GLY A 129 3.27 14.62 11.22
C GLY A 129 3.33 14.42 9.70
N ASN A 130 3.16 13.19 9.20
CA ASN A 130 3.16 12.90 7.77
C ASN A 130 1.76 13.08 7.18
N GLU A 131 1.66 13.77 6.05
CA GLU A 131 0.39 13.95 5.32
C GLU A 131 0.27 12.93 4.20
N PHE A 132 -0.90 12.30 4.11
CA PHE A 132 -1.23 11.31 3.10
C PHE A 132 -2.53 11.67 2.40
N ASN A 133 -2.60 11.39 1.10
CA ASN A 133 -3.83 11.38 0.34
C ASN A 133 -4.23 9.94 0.07
N ASN A 134 -5.51 9.63 0.25
CA ASN A 134 -6.09 8.34 -0.07
C ASN A 134 -7.24 8.55 -1.06
N ARG A 135 -7.34 7.64 -2.03
CA ARG A 135 -8.39 7.65 -3.04
C ARG A 135 -8.92 6.25 -3.24
N ARG A 136 -10.22 6.13 -3.43
CA ARG A 136 -10.84 4.87 -3.83
C ARG A 136 -11.94 5.15 -4.82
N LEU A 137 -11.82 4.57 -6.00
CA LEU A 137 -12.86 4.47 -7.01
C LEU A 137 -13.18 3.00 -7.16
N PHE A 138 -14.39 2.61 -6.78
CA PHE A 138 -14.90 1.25 -6.91
C PHE A 138 -16.20 1.30 -7.67
N VAL A 139 -16.35 0.43 -8.65
CA VAL A 139 -17.59 0.21 -9.40
C VAL A 139 -17.75 -1.29 -9.59
N ARG A 140 -18.92 -1.81 -9.25
CA ARG A 140 -19.27 -3.22 -9.50
C ARG A 140 -20.69 -3.32 -10.03
N HIS A 141 -20.88 -4.17 -11.02
CA HIS A 141 -22.19 -4.59 -11.47
C HIS A 141 -22.35 -6.10 -11.24
N THR A 142 -23.32 -6.50 -10.42
CA THR A 142 -23.63 -7.91 -10.17
C THR A 142 -24.96 -8.29 -10.81
N GLY A 143 -24.91 -9.08 -11.87
CA GLY A 143 -26.06 -9.69 -12.52
C GLY A 143 -26.43 -11.07 -11.96
N LYS A 144 -27.36 -11.75 -12.63
CA LYS A 144 -27.70 -13.14 -12.31
C LYS A 144 -26.57 -14.10 -12.70
N TYR A 145 -25.94 -13.87 -13.86
CA TYR A 145 -24.95 -14.78 -14.46
C TYR A 145 -23.61 -14.11 -14.77
N HIS A 146 -23.42 -12.85 -14.36
CA HIS A 146 -22.22 -12.09 -14.65
C HIS A 146 -21.87 -11.13 -13.53
N ILE A 147 -20.58 -10.81 -13.42
CA ILE A 147 -20.02 -9.81 -12.53
C ILE A 147 -19.02 -9.00 -13.35
N GLY A 148 -19.14 -7.67 -13.30
CA GLY A 148 -18.09 -6.76 -13.75
C GLY A 148 -17.67 -5.90 -12.58
N LYS A 149 -16.37 -5.79 -12.30
CA LYS A 149 -15.85 -4.92 -11.24
C LYS A 149 -14.65 -4.14 -11.76
N PHE A 150 -14.57 -2.89 -11.35
CA PHE A 150 -13.43 -2.02 -11.55
C PHE A 150 -13.09 -1.38 -10.20
N GLU A 151 -11.81 -1.34 -9.88
CA GLU A 151 -11.32 -0.73 -8.66
C GLU A 151 -10.00 0.00 -8.93
N ALA A 152 -9.90 1.24 -8.48
CA ALA A 152 -8.67 1.98 -8.38
C ALA A 152 -8.53 2.46 -6.95
N ARG A 153 -7.41 2.13 -6.30
CA ARG A 153 -7.16 2.47 -4.90
C ARG A 153 -5.76 3.02 -4.76
N GLU A 154 -5.67 4.12 -4.03
CA GLU A 154 -4.44 4.79 -3.61
C GLU A 154 -4.53 4.96 -2.09
N SER A 155 -3.57 4.40 -1.36
CA SER A 155 -3.48 4.47 0.09
C SER A 155 -2.09 4.95 0.47
N GLY A 156 -1.92 6.27 0.54
CA GLY A 156 -0.60 6.88 0.72
C GLY A 156 0.09 6.50 2.03
N ASN A 157 -0.66 6.18 3.09
CA ASN A 157 -0.08 5.79 4.38
C ASN A 157 0.62 4.43 4.38
N VAL A 158 0.24 3.54 3.46
CA VAL A 158 0.84 2.20 3.33
C VAL A 158 1.59 2.05 2.00
N GLY A 159 1.73 3.13 1.22
CA GLY A 159 2.42 3.12 -0.07
C GLY A 159 1.77 2.20 -1.11
N PHE A 160 0.44 2.05 -1.08
CA PHE A 160 -0.28 1.08 -1.91
C PHE A 160 -1.13 1.78 -2.97
N GLU A 161 -0.77 1.62 -4.25
CA GLU A 161 -1.57 2.05 -5.39
C GLU A 161 -1.79 0.89 -6.36
N TYR A 162 -3.05 0.59 -6.69
CA TYR A 162 -3.37 -0.38 -7.74
C TYR A 162 -4.64 0.00 -8.49
N LYS A 163 -4.74 -0.49 -9.73
CA LYS A 163 -5.98 -0.50 -10.50
C LYS A 163 -6.26 -1.92 -10.96
N SER A 164 -7.51 -2.34 -10.89
CA SER A 164 -7.97 -3.61 -11.42
C SER A 164 -9.30 -3.50 -12.12
N GLY A 165 -9.49 -4.35 -13.11
CA GLY A 165 -10.76 -4.56 -13.80
C GLY A 165 -10.98 -6.05 -13.98
N GLU A 166 -12.18 -6.55 -13.70
CA GLU A 166 -12.50 -7.96 -13.83
C GLU A 166 -13.88 -8.16 -14.44
N VAL A 167 -14.00 -9.23 -15.22
CA VAL A 167 -15.25 -9.71 -15.77
C VAL A 167 -15.35 -11.21 -15.50
N ARG A 168 -16.45 -11.63 -14.90
CA ARG A 168 -16.67 -13.02 -14.46
C ARG A 168 -18.04 -13.53 -14.89
N ALA A 169 -18.08 -14.77 -15.34
CA ALA A 169 -19.31 -15.56 -15.36
C ALA A 169 -19.65 -16.00 -13.93
N ARG A 170 -20.93 -15.95 -13.56
CA ARG A 170 -21.42 -16.30 -12.23
C ARG A 170 -22.44 -17.43 -12.34
N LEU A 171 -22.28 -18.45 -11.50
CA LEU A 171 -23.26 -19.51 -11.33
C LEU A 171 -23.80 -19.48 -9.88
N PRO A 172 -25.01 -18.95 -9.66
CA PRO A 172 -25.68 -19.07 -8.37
C PRO A 172 -26.19 -20.52 -8.19
N ILE A 173 -25.82 -21.13 -7.05
CA ILE A 173 -26.23 -22.48 -6.65
C ILE A 173 -27.17 -22.35 -5.46
N GLY A 174 -28.47 -22.49 -5.73
CA GLY A 174 -29.51 -22.16 -4.77
C GLY A 174 -29.53 -20.66 -4.43
N ASN A 175 -29.85 -20.34 -3.17
CA ASN A 175 -30.05 -18.95 -2.72
C ASN A 175 -28.90 -18.41 -1.85
N LYS A 176 -27.92 -19.26 -1.49
CA LYS A 176 -26.89 -18.93 -0.51
C LYS A 176 -25.47 -19.03 -1.05
N PHE A 177 -25.26 -19.84 -2.08
CA PHE A 177 -23.94 -20.12 -2.61
C PHE A 177 -23.85 -19.65 -4.05
N SER A 178 -22.71 -19.10 -4.44
CA SER A 178 -22.40 -18.88 -5.84
C SER A 178 -20.92 -19.07 -6.10
N ILE A 179 -20.62 -19.56 -7.31
CA ILE A 179 -19.26 -19.61 -7.84
C ILE A 179 -19.15 -18.66 -9.01
N SER A 180 -17.95 -18.18 -9.29
CA SER A 180 -17.65 -17.30 -10.40
C SER A 180 -16.28 -17.63 -10.98
N ALA A 181 -16.14 -17.44 -12.29
CA ALA A 181 -14.89 -17.62 -13.00
C ALA A 181 -14.78 -16.57 -14.12
N GLY A 182 -13.58 -16.07 -14.38
CA GLY A 182 -13.39 -15.00 -15.35
C GLY A 182 -11.94 -14.62 -15.54
N ILE A 183 -11.74 -13.38 -15.96
CA ILE A 183 -10.41 -12.77 -16.19
C ILE A 183 -10.34 -11.49 -15.37
N ILE A 184 -9.18 -11.23 -14.78
CA ILE A 184 -8.83 -9.99 -14.11
C ILE A 184 -7.63 -9.35 -14.82
N TYR A 185 -7.72 -8.03 -15.01
CA TYR A 185 -6.63 -7.15 -15.38
C TYR A 185 -6.21 -6.38 -14.14
N ARG A 186 -4.91 -6.29 -13.84
CA ARG A 186 -4.37 -5.54 -12.70
C ARG A 186 -3.16 -4.74 -13.12
N THR A 187 -2.94 -3.65 -12.41
CA THR A 187 -1.75 -2.79 -12.54
C THR A 187 -1.09 -2.62 -11.19
N HIS A 188 0.22 -2.51 -11.21
CA HIS A 188 1.04 -2.20 -10.05
C HIS A 188 2.22 -1.31 -10.47
N GLN A 189 2.71 -0.49 -9.54
CA GLN A 189 3.84 0.41 -9.78
C GLN A 189 5.15 -0.13 -9.21
N ASN A 190 5.07 -1.03 -8.23
CA ASN A 190 6.24 -1.53 -7.52
C ASN A 190 6.84 -2.72 -8.27
N PRO A 191 8.12 -2.67 -8.66
CA PRO A 191 8.81 -3.83 -9.23
C PRO A 191 9.16 -4.82 -8.11
N TYR A 192 8.15 -5.57 -7.66
CA TYR A 192 8.27 -6.54 -6.57
C TYR A 192 9.39 -7.56 -6.87
N GLY A 193 10.28 -7.77 -5.89
CA GLY A 193 11.46 -8.64 -6.01
C GLY A 193 12.68 -8.02 -6.71
N TYR A 194 12.56 -6.86 -7.35
CA TYR A 194 13.68 -6.20 -8.03
C TYR A 194 14.45 -5.28 -7.06
N ASN A 195 15.70 -5.66 -6.74
CA ASN A 195 16.60 -4.89 -5.87
C ASN A 195 17.82 -4.35 -6.66
N PRO A 196 17.73 -3.17 -7.32
CA PRO A 196 18.76 -2.64 -8.20
C PRO A 196 20.15 -2.58 -7.57
N ILE A 197 20.24 -2.11 -6.32
CA ILE A 197 21.53 -1.92 -5.65
C ILE A 197 22.21 -3.24 -5.32
N GLU A 198 21.45 -4.26 -4.93
CA GLU A 198 21.99 -5.59 -4.67
C GLU A 198 22.55 -6.22 -5.93
N ILE A 199 21.85 -6.05 -7.07
CA ILE A 199 22.33 -6.52 -8.37
C ILE A 199 23.61 -5.81 -8.76
N TRP A 200 23.61 -4.47 -8.63
CA TRP A 200 24.75 -3.65 -9.03
C TRP A 200 25.99 -3.93 -8.19
N LEU A 201 25.86 -4.07 -6.86
CA LEU A 201 26.97 -4.36 -5.95
C LEU A 201 27.53 -5.79 -6.10
N ASN A 202 26.70 -6.72 -6.56
CA ASN A 202 27.06 -8.14 -6.66
C ASN A 202 27.36 -8.60 -8.10
N GLU A 203 27.37 -7.69 -9.06
CA GLU A 203 27.77 -7.98 -10.43
C GLU A 203 29.23 -8.44 -10.47
N MET A 204 29.51 -9.60 -11.09
CA MET A 204 30.85 -10.18 -11.16
C MET A 204 31.35 -10.23 -12.60
N ASN A 205 32.65 -10.00 -12.80
CA ASN A 205 33.31 -10.20 -14.09
C ASN A 205 33.62 -11.70 -14.31
N GLU A 206 34.14 -12.05 -15.50
CA GLU A 206 34.49 -13.43 -15.85
C GLU A 206 35.51 -14.08 -14.90
N ASP A 207 36.30 -13.26 -14.18
CA ASP A 207 37.31 -13.68 -13.22
C ASP A 207 36.79 -13.80 -11.77
N GLY A 208 35.49 -13.57 -11.54
CA GLY A 208 34.85 -13.64 -10.22
C GLY A 208 35.09 -12.44 -9.30
N GLY A 209 35.64 -11.34 -9.83
CA GLY A 209 35.77 -10.06 -9.13
C GLY A 209 34.52 -9.20 -9.28
N ALA A 210 34.19 -8.41 -8.26
CA ALA A 210 33.08 -7.46 -8.34
C ALA A 210 33.35 -6.40 -9.42
N VAL A 211 32.41 -6.23 -10.35
CA VAL A 211 32.44 -5.20 -11.40
C VAL A 211 32.31 -3.82 -10.79
N ASN A 212 31.44 -3.68 -9.80
CA ASN A 212 31.18 -2.42 -9.12
C ASN A 212 31.54 -2.54 -7.62
N PRO A 213 32.79 -2.25 -7.24
CA PRO A 213 33.16 -2.17 -5.83
C PRO A 213 32.30 -1.13 -5.10
N TRP A 214 31.89 -1.42 -3.86
CA TRP A 214 30.89 -0.60 -3.15
C TRP A 214 31.20 0.90 -3.12
N TRP A 215 32.48 1.27 -2.97
CA TRP A 215 32.93 2.66 -2.89
C TRP A 215 32.67 3.46 -4.17
N THR A 216 32.57 2.77 -5.32
CA THR A 216 32.27 3.42 -6.60
C THR A 216 30.88 4.06 -6.65
N LEU A 217 29.93 3.61 -5.81
CA LEU A 217 28.63 4.27 -5.68
C LEU A 217 28.79 5.65 -5.06
N GLY A 218 29.68 5.79 -4.07
CA GLY A 218 30.05 7.08 -3.49
C GLY A 218 30.55 8.03 -4.59
N TYR A 219 31.46 7.54 -5.42
CA TYR A 219 32.00 8.31 -6.55
C TYR A 219 30.93 8.71 -7.57
N GLN A 220 29.97 7.83 -7.87
CA GLN A 220 28.86 8.13 -8.77
C GLN A 220 28.02 9.33 -8.28
N TYR A 221 27.91 9.50 -6.96
CA TYR A 221 27.23 10.64 -6.35
C TYR A 221 28.15 11.81 -5.98
N GLY A 222 29.40 11.79 -6.44
CA GLY A 222 30.36 12.89 -6.29
C GLY A 222 31.14 12.89 -4.97
N PHE A 223 31.02 11.84 -4.15
CA PHE A 223 31.90 11.66 -3.00
C PHE A 223 33.28 11.21 -3.47
N VAL A 224 34.31 11.51 -2.69
CA VAL A 224 35.69 11.06 -2.96
C VAL A 224 36.34 10.61 -1.66
N ASP A 225 37.24 9.64 -1.74
CA ASP A 225 38.04 9.18 -0.61
C ASP A 225 39.52 9.56 -0.77
N GLU A 226 40.18 9.77 0.37
CA GLU A 226 41.59 10.12 0.47
C GLU A 226 42.23 9.25 1.54
N LEU A 227 43.38 8.63 1.23
CA LEU A 227 44.13 7.86 2.23
C LEU A 227 44.80 8.82 3.20
N ILE A 228 44.42 8.74 4.48
CA ILE A 228 44.98 9.57 5.54
C ILE A 228 45.81 8.73 6.51
N GLU A 229 46.99 9.23 6.86
CA GLU A 229 47.82 8.72 7.95
C GLU A 229 47.34 9.31 9.29
N HIS A 230 46.94 8.44 10.21
CA HIS A 230 46.68 8.80 11.60
C HIS A 230 47.80 8.26 12.49
N ARG A 231 48.48 9.17 13.20
CA ARG A 231 49.56 8.83 14.13
C ARG A 231 49.08 8.98 15.57
N ASN A 232 49.15 7.90 16.34
CA ASN A 232 48.91 7.96 17.77
C ASN A 232 50.08 8.70 18.45
N PHE A 233 49.77 9.82 19.10
CA PHE A 233 50.78 10.68 19.73
C PHE A 233 51.53 9.99 20.89
N ASN A 234 50.90 9.05 21.59
CA ASN A 234 51.46 8.41 22.78
C ASN A 234 52.28 7.16 22.43
N THR A 235 51.88 6.41 21.41
CA THR A 235 52.51 5.14 21.02
C THR A 235 53.38 5.25 19.76
N ASN A 236 53.31 6.36 19.03
CA ASN A 236 53.87 6.53 17.69
C ASN A 236 53.38 5.51 16.65
N GLU A 237 52.31 4.76 16.96
CA GLU A 237 51.68 3.84 16.02
C GLU A 237 51.05 4.63 14.87
N ILE A 238 51.26 4.13 13.66
CA ILE A 238 50.73 4.69 12.43
C ILE A 238 49.60 3.79 11.94
N MET A 239 48.43 4.36 11.73
CA MET A 239 47.28 3.70 11.11
C MET A 239 46.89 4.46 9.84
N TYR A 240 46.42 3.73 8.84
CA TYR A 240 45.94 4.31 7.59
C TYR A 240 44.45 4.03 7.45
N HIS A 241 43.67 5.06 7.10
CA HIS A 241 42.24 4.95 6.87
C HIS A 241 41.83 5.82 5.67
N TRP A 242 40.75 5.43 5.01
CA TRP A 242 40.14 6.22 3.93
C TRP A 242 39.17 7.23 4.53
N CYS A 243 39.43 8.51 4.27
CA CYS A 243 38.60 9.63 4.69
C CYS A 243 37.77 10.11 3.50
N TRP A 244 36.49 10.34 3.72
CA TRP A 244 35.51 10.64 2.67
C TRP A 244 35.07 12.10 2.70
N ARG A 245 34.97 12.69 1.52
CA ARG A 245 34.44 14.04 1.29
C ARG A 245 33.15 14.01 0.47
N ASP A 246 32.26 14.94 0.77
CA ASP A 246 31.07 15.22 -0.05
C ASP A 246 31.43 15.97 -1.35
N PRO A 247 30.46 16.14 -2.29
CA PRO A 247 30.70 16.90 -3.53
C PRO A 247 31.12 18.36 -3.32
N GLU A 248 30.82 18.94 -2.16
CA GLU A 248 31.22 20.28 -1.74
C GLU A 248 32.65 20.33 -1.14
N GLY A 249 33.28 19.17 -0.93
CA GLY A 249 34.65 19.01 -0.43
C GLY A 249 34.76 18.91 1.10
N ASN A 250 33.65 18.87 1.83
CA ASN A 250 33.65 18.73 3.29
C ASN A 250 33.92 17.28 3.68
N ILE A 251 34.70 17.09 4.75
CA ILE A 251 34.89 15.75 5.32
C ILE A 251 33.58 15.31 5.97
N VAL A 252 33.08 14.15 5.55
CA VAL A 252 31.82 13.57 6.03
C VAL A 252 32.00 12.24 6.76
N ALA A 253 33.13 11.55 6.56
CA ALA A 253 33.51 10.38 7.33
C ALA A 253 35.03 10.23 7.39
N TYR A 254 35.56 9.79 8.53
CA TYR A 254 37.00 9.61 8.73
C TYR A 254 37.48 8.17 8.43
N THR A 255 36.56 7.24 8.20
CA THR A 255 36.84 5.85 7.82
C THR A 255 35.78 5.34 6.84
N ASP A 256 36.10 4.30 6.07
CA ASP A 256 35.12 3.57 5.25
C ASP A 256 33.95 3.04 6.07
N GLU A 257 34.20 2.59 7.30
CA GLU A 257 33.17 2.08 8.19
C GLU A 257 32.15 3.18 8.54
N GLN A 258 32.64 4.36 8.94
CA GLN A 258 31.77 5.50 9.21
C GLN A 258 30.96 5.92 7.97
N PHE A 259 31.59 5.90 6.79
CA PHE A 259 30.91 6.23 5.54
C PHE A 259 29.80 5.22 5.23
N ARG A 260 30.07 3.91 5.39
CA ARG A 260 29.08 2.85 5.19
C ARG A 260 27.89 2.97 6.13
N ASP A 261 28.15 3.22 7.40
CA ASP A 261 27.11 3.23 8.43
C ASP A 261 26.22 4.48 8.38
N GLN A 262 26.79 5.64 8.01
CA GLN A 262 26.10 6.93 8.15
C GLN A 262 25.59 7.50 6.83
N ILE A 263 26.26 7.21 5.70
CA ILE A 263 26.03 7.90 4.43
C ILE A 263 25.60 6.91 3.35
N PHE A 264 26.31 5.79 3.25
CA PHE A 264 26.13 4.84 2.16
C PHE A 264 24.70 4.27 2.09
N GLY A 265 24.06 4.02 3.22
CA GLY A 265 22.65 3.63 3.27
C GLY A 265 21.71 4.61 2.55
N GLY A 266 21.97 5.91 2.68
CA GLY A 266 21.23 6.95 1.94
C GLY A 266 21.47 6.88 0.44
N LEU A 267 22.72 6.66 0.02
CA LEU A 267 23.09 6.52 -1.40
C LEU A 267 22.48 5.28 -2.04
N MET A 268 22.48 4.14 -1.34
CA MET A 268 21.83 2.90 -1.80
C MET A 268 20.33 3.10 -2.01
N ASN A 269 19.65 3.74 -1.06
CA ASN A 269 18.21 4.01 -1.17
C ASN A 269 17.91 4.99 -2.31
N ARG A 270 18.73 6.02 -2.48
CA ARG A 270 18.60 6.97 -3.60
C ARG A 270 18.78 6.25 -4.94
N PHE A 271 19.81 5.42 -5.06
CA PHE A 271 20.06 4.63 -6.26
C PHE A 271 18.89 3.72 -6.62
N ASN A 272 18.34 3.00 -5.63
CA ASN A 272 17.14 2.18 -5.85
C ASN A 272 15.95 3.02 -6.33
N GLN A 273 15.70 4.18 -5.70
CA GLN A 273 14.61 5.08 -6.10
C GLN A 273 14.79 5.60 -7.53
N GLU A 274 16.00 6.01 -7.91
CA GLU A 274 16.31 6.47 -9.26
C GLU A 274 16.07 5.36 -10.29
N ARG A 275 16.51 4.12 -10.01
CA ARG A 275 16.30 2.96 -10.90
C ARG A 275 14.85 2.51 -10.99
N TRP A 276 14.11 2.52 -9.88
CA TRP A 276 12.68 2.22 -9.91
C TRP A 276 11.88 3.30 -10.64
N ALA A 277 12.31 4.56 -10.58
CA ALA A 277 11.66 5.66 -11.32
C ALA A 277 11.86 5.57 -12.84
N GLU A 278 12.84 4.80 -13.32
CA GLU A 278 13.04 4.52 -14.74
C GLU A 278 12.06 3.46 -15.29
N LEU A 279 11.42 2.68 -14.41
CA LEU A 279 10.50 1.62 -14.81
C LEU A 279 9.08 2.14 -15.01
N ASP A 280 8.46 1.74 -16.12
CA ASP A 280 7.05 1.96 -16.37
C ASP A 280 6.18 1.14 -15.41
N SER A 281 4.96 1.63 -15.13
CA SER A 281 3.96 0.85 -14.40
C SER A 281 3.64 -0.45 -15.15
N PHE A 282 3.49 -1.53 -14.41
CA PHE A 282 3.20 -2.83 -14.98
C PHE A 282 1.70 -3.08 -15.06
N ALA A 283 1.30 -3.89 -16.05
CA ALA A 283 -0.06 -4.40 -16.13
C ALA A 283 -0.06 -5.87 -16.53
N GLU A 284 -0.96 -6.65 -15.92
CA GLU A 284 -1.09 -8.08 -16.14
C GLU A 284 -2.55 -8.51 -16.28
N ILE A 285 -2.75 -9.63 -16.98
CA ILE A 285 -4.01 -10.35 -17.03
C ILE A 285 -3.84 -11.75 -16.44
N ALA A 286 -4.85 -12.24 -15.74
CA ALA A 286 -4.86 -13.59 -15.18
C ALA A 286 -6.28 -14.16 -15.09
N PRO A 287 -6.47 -15.49 -15.15
CA PRO A 287 -7.72 -16.12 -14.79
C PRO A 287 -8.03 -15.93 -13.30
N ILE A 288 -9.30 -15.70 -12.98
CA ILE A 288 -9.78 -15.53 -11.61
C ILE A 288 -10.99 -16.41 -11.35
N MET A 289 -10.98 -17.09 -10.20
CA MET A 289 -12.13 -17.80 -9.65
C MET A 289 -12.54 -17.19 -8.33
N GLY A 290 -13.81 -17.32 -7.98
CA GLY A 290 -14.27 -16.97 -6.65
C GLY A 290 -15.51 -17.71 -6.24
N PHE A 291 -15.73 -17.78 -4.93
CA PHE A 291 -16.94 -18.32 -4.34
C PHE A 291 -17.48 -17.34 -3.30
N ASP A 292 -18.78 -17.42 -3.07
CA ASP A 292 -19.50 -16.61 -2.10
C ASP A 292 -20.56 -17.49 -1.44
N PHE A 293 -20.47 -17.63 -0.13
CA PHE A 293 -21.47 -18.28 0.70
C PHE A 293 -22.04 -17.26 1.69
N TYR A 294 -23.33 -16.97 1.55
CA TYR A 294 -24.04 -16.05 2.41
C TYR A 294 -25.24 -16.72 3.10
N HIS A 295 -25.21 -16.72 4.44
CA HIS A 295 -26.32 -17.11 5.28
C HIS A 295 -26.57 -16.09 6.40
N TYR A 296 -27.81 -15.64 6.53
CA TYR A 296 -28.22 -14.71 7.57
C TYR A 296 -29.54 -15.10 8.22
N LYS A 297 -29.54 -15.11 9.55
CA LYS A 297 -30.70 -15.13 10.46
C LYS A 297 -30.40 -14.27 11.68
N ASN A 298 -31.43 -13.80 12.38
CA ASN A 298 -31.29 -12.87 13.52
C ASN A 298 -30.38 -13.35 14.67
N ASN A 299 -30.20 -14.67 14.81
CA ASN A 299 -29.38 -15.28 15.86
C ASN A 299 -28.08 -15.89 15.34
N PHE A 300 -27.92 -16.03 14.02
CA PHE A 300 -26.78 -16.70 13.40
C PHE A 300 -26.56 -16.15 12.00
N TRP A 301 -25.33 -15.73 11.72
CA TRP A 301 -24.91 -15.36 10.38
C TRP A 301 -23.53 -15.93 10.07
N LEU A 302 -23.36 -16.28 8.80
CA LEU A 302 -22.12 -16.76 8.23
C LEU A 302 -22.04 -16.23 6.80
N HIS A 303 -21.04 -15.42 6.54
CA HIS A 303 -20.63 -15.02 5.21
C HIS A 303 -19.18 -15.44 5.03
N ALA A 304 -18.92 -16.30 4.04
CA ALA A 304 -17.59 -16.75 3.70
C ALA A 304 -17.40 -16.58 2.21
N TYR A 305 -16.30 -15.97 1.80
CA TYR A 305 -15.99 -15.78 0.39
C TYR A 305 -14.49 -15.93 0.13
N GLY A 306 -14.18 -16.21 -1.14
CA GLY A 306 -12.82 -16.30 -1.61
C GLY A 306 -12.71 -15.89 -3.07
N ASN A 307 -11.58 -15.30 -3.40
CA ASN A 307 -11.10 -15.02 -4.75
C ASN A 307 -9.72 -15.67 -4.87
N TRP A 308 -9.50 -16.39 -5.96
CA TRP A 308 -8.23 -17.00 -6.31
C TRP A 308 -7.89 -16.58 -7.74
N ILE A 309 -6.80 -15.83 -7.87
CA ILE A 309 -6.17 -15.48 -9.13
C ILE A 309 -5.15 -16.58 -9.40
N MET A 310 -5.36 -17.29 -10.49
CA MET A 310 -4.65 -18.52 -10.82
C MET A 310 -3.26 -18.23 -11.39
N PRO A 311 -2.32 -19.21 -11.32
CA PRO A 311 -0.93 -19.07 -11.71
C PRO A 311 -0.75 -19.11 -13.23
N TYR A 312 -1.42 -18.19 -13.92
CA TYR A 312 -1.41 -17.97 -15.37
C TYR A 312 -1.44 -16.46 -15.65
N HIS A 313 -0.52 -15.74 -15.02
CA HIS A 313 -0.32 -14.31 -15.18
C HIS A 313 0.44 -14.03 -16.47
N SER A 314 -0.04 -13.05 -17.24
CA SER A 314 0.65 -12.55 -18.43
C SER A 314 0.73 -11.04 -18.37
N TYR A 315 1.94 -10.49 -18.45
CA TYR A 315 2.14 -9.05 -18.50
C TYR A 315 1.78 -8.53 -19.90
N VAL A 316 1.04 -7.42 -19.94
CA VAL A 316 0.58 -6.74 -21.16
C VAL A 316 1.09 -5.30 -21.25
N GLN A 317 1.75 -4.83 -20.19
CA GLN A 317 2.42 -3.53 -20.11
C GLN A 317 3.57 -3.60 -19.09
N GLY A 318 4.62 -2.81 -19.33
CA GLY A 318 5.86 -2.81 -18.55
C GLY A 318 6.91 -3.73 -19.17
N ASP A 319 8.16 -3.56 -18.76
CA ASP A 319 9.24 -4.47 -19.18
C ASP A 319 9.14 -5.77 -18.38
N GLU A 320 8.64 -6.83 -19.02
CA GLU A 320 8.40 -8.13 -18.41
C GLU A 320 9.62 -8.67 -17.64
N LYS A 321 10.84 -8.36 -18.08
CA LYS A 321 12.09 -8.81 -17.42
C LYS A 321 12.25 -8.30 -15.99
N PHE A 322 11.63 -7.17 -15.68
CA PHE A 322 11.62 -6.55 -14.35
C PHE A 322 10.28 -6.77 -13.61
N SER A 323 9.39 -7.55 -14.21
CA SER A 323 8.09 -7.87 -13.63
C SER A 323 8.20 -8.93 -12.53
N TYR A 324 7.12 -9.12 -11.78
CA TYR A 324 7.07 -10.09 -10.69
C TYR A 324 7.22 -11.56 -11.13
N LEU A 325 7.06 -11.86 -12.43
CA LEU A 325 7.41 -13.17 -12.98
C LEU A 325 8.88 -13.52 -12.70
N HIS A 326 9.77 -12.53 -12.68
CA HIS A 326 11.20 -12.74 -12.48
C HIS A 326 11.67 -12.37 -11.07
N ARG A 327 10.76 -12.29 -10.09
CA ARG A 327 11.10 -11.94 -8.69
C ARG A 327 12.22 -12.79 -8.08
N ASN A 328 12.34 -14.06 -8.47
CA ASN A 328 13.37 -14.98 -7.98
C ASN A 328 14.62 -15.03 -8.88
N GLY A 329 14.63 -14.29 -9.98
CA GLY A 329 15.76 -14.24 -10.90
C GLY A 329 16.93 -13.40 -10.38
N TRP A 330 16.72 -12.62 -9.31
CA TRP A 330 17.72 -11.70 -8.77
C TRP A 330 18.51 -12.38 -7.65
N SER A 331 19.84 -12.45 -7.80
CA SER A 331 20.74 -13.06 -6.82
C SER A 331 22.01 -12.24 -6.62
N ALA A 332 22.83 -12.64 -5.64
CA ALA A 332 24.18 -12.11 -5.40
C ALA A 332 25.19 -12.43 -6.54
N HIS A 333 24.73 -12.92 -7.69
CA HIS A 333 25.51 -13.04 -8.93
C HIS A 333 24.87 -12.24 -10.09
N GLY A 334 23.95 -11.33 -9.78
CA GLY A 334 23.16 -10.57 -10.74
C GLY A 334 21.81 -11.22 -11.05
N HIS A 335 21.13 -10.69 -12.07
CA HIS A 335 19.96 -11.34 -12.64
C HIS A 335 20.43 -12.59 -13.38
N ASP A 336 20.01 -13.78 -12.94
CA ASP A 336 20.27 -15.00 -13.70
C ASP A 336 19.71 -14.79 -15.12
N GLY A 337 20.62 -14.72 -16.09
CA GLY A 337 20.28 -14.47 -17.48
C GLY A 337 19.34 -15.53 -18.06
N MET A 338 19.37 -16.76 -17.53
CA MET A 338 18.43 -17.81 -17.88
C MET A 338 17.04 -17.52 -17.32
N HIS A 339 16.97 -16.94 -16.11
CA HIS A 339 15.70 -16.51 -15.51
C HIS A 339 15.12 -15.30 -16.23
N ALA A 340 15.96 -14.33 -16.63
CA ALA A 340 15.59 -13.13 -17.39
C ALA A 340 15.01 -13.42 -18.78
N MET A 341 15.43 -14.55 -19.36
CA MET A 341 15.06 -14.98 -20.71
C MET A 341 14.07 -16.15 -20.70
N GLY A 342 13.70 -16.66 -19.52
CA GLY A 342 12.70 -17.71 -19.33
C GLY A 342 11.27 -17.17 -19.23
N GLU A 343 10.30 -18.06 -19.05
CA GLU A 343 8.87 -17.70 -18.88
C GLU A 343 8.54 -17.14 -17.48
N GLY A 344 9.55 -17.06 -16.60
CA GLY A 344 9.40 -16.64 -15.21
C GLY A 344 8.63 -17.63 -14.33
N ASP A 345 8.44 -17.24 -13.07
CA ASP A 345 7.75 -18.03 -12.06
C ASP A 345 6.32 -17.56 -11.89
N GLN A 346 5.36 -18.41 -12.24
CA GLN A 346 3.95 -18.19 -11.92
C GLN A 346 3.70 -18.19 -10.40
N TRP A 347 2.60 -17.58 -9.97
CA TRP A 347 2.24 -17.48 -8.56
C TRP A 347 0.72 -17.47 -8.36
N ASP A 348 0.30 -17.70 -7.11
CA ASP A 348 -1.10 -17.63 -6.71
C ASP A 348 -1.34 -16.40 -5.85
N ASP A 349 -2.37 -15.64 -6.21
CA ASP A 349 -2.89 -14.53 -5.42
C ASP A 349 -4.29 -14.86 -4.92
N TYR A 350 -4.59 -14.51 -3.67
CA TYR A 350 -5.88 -14.84 -3.08
C TYR A 350 -6.37 -13.78 -2.11
N GLN A 351 -7.70 -13.64 -2.08
CA GLN A 351 -8.41 -12.79 -1.14
C GLN A 351 -9.56 -13.58 -0.56
N ALA A 352 -9.61 -13.72 0.76
CA ALA A 352 -10.65 -14.46 1.45
C ALA A 352 -11.20 -13.67 2.64
N GLY A 353 -12.46 -13.90 2.96
CA GLY A 353 -13.10 -13.31 4.12
C GLY A 353 -14.08 -14.26 4.80
N LEU A 354 -14.19 -14.12 6.11
CA LEU A 354 -15.09 -14.87 6.97
C LEU A 354 -15.75 -13.92 7.96
N MET A 355 -17.08 -13.85 7.95
CA MET A 355 -17.87 -13.08 8.89
C MET A 355 -18.88 -14.00 9.53
N PHE A 356 -18.59 -14.35 10.79
CA PHE A 356 -19.35 -15.27 11.60
C PHE A 356 -19.89 -14.54 12.83
N GLY A 357 -21.13 -14.81 13.18
CA GLY A 357 -21.62 -14.45 14.50
C GLY A 357 -22.81 -15.28 14.94
N TRP A 358 -22.86 -15.50 16.25
CA TRP A 358 -23.84 -16.35 16.88
C TRP A 358 -24.28 -15.77 18.22
N LYS A 359 -25.58 -15.52 18.36
CA LYS A 359 -26.23 -15.24 19.64
C LYS A 359 -26.51 -16.57 20.32
N VAL A 360 -25.57 -17.04 21.14
CA VAL A 360 -25.66 -18.31 21.90
C VAL A 360 -26.87 -18.26 22.83
N THR A 361 -27.10 -17.11 23.46
CA THR A 361 -28.33 -16.82 24.24
C THR A 361 -28.86 -15.42 23.90
N LYS A 362 -29.93 -14.97 24.57
CA LYS A 362 -30.41 -13.58 24.46
C LYS A 362 -29.42 -12.56 25.03
N SER A 363 -28.50 -12.98 25.88
CA SER A 363 -27.57 -12.12 26.61
C SER A 363 -26.11 -12.35 26.24
N ILE A 364 -25.78 -13.43 25.53
CA ILE A 364 -24.41 -13.76 25.13
C ILE A 364 -24.36 -13.95 23.62
N GLY A 365 -23.47 -13.18 22.98
CA GLY A 365 -23.13 -13.34 21.57
C GLY A 365 -21.63 -13.49 21.38
N ILE A 366 -21.24 -14.23 20.35
CA ILE A 366 -19.86 -14.34 19.89
C ILE A 366 -19.78 -13.94 18.42
N PHE A 367 -18.66 -13.37 18.01
CA PHE A 367 -18.40 -13.04 16.61
C PHE A 367 -16.92 -13.23 16.25
N ILE A 368 -16.69 -13.55 14.98
CA ILE A 368 -15.38 -13.63 14.35
C ILE A 368 -15.53 -13.05 12.95
N GLU A 369 -14.76 -12.03 12.64
CA GLU A 369 -14.70 -11.37 11.35
C GLU A 369 -13.24 -11.30 10.93
N GLY A 370 -12.92 -11.78 9.75
CA GLY A 370 -11.56 -11.81 9.23
C GLY A 370 -11.54 -11.57 7.74
N GLU A 371 -10.58 -10.78 7.28
CA GLU A 371 -10.25 -10.61 5.88
C GLU A 371 -8.74 -10.83 5.70
N TYR A 372 -8.36 -11.56 4.67
CA TYR A 372 -6.98 -11.79 4.27
C TYR A 372 -6.85 -11.55 2.77
N THR A 373 -5.84 -10.79 2.36
CA THR A 373 -5.48 -10.51 0.97
C THR A 373 -3.99 -10.72 0.81
N LYS A 374 -3.59 -11.56 -0.13
CA LYS A 374 -2.22 -11.68 -0.62
C LYS A 374 -2.19 -11.32 -2.08
N PHE A 375 -1.48 -10.25 -2.41
CA PHE A 375 -1.21 -9.81 -3.78
C PHE A 375 0.29 -9.56 -3.96
N TRP A 376 0.91 -10.27 -4.90
CA TRP A 376 2.37 -10.25 -5.08
C TRP A 376 3.07 -10.56 -3.73
N ASP A 377 4.03 -9.74 -3.30
CA ASP A 377 4.71 -9.88 -1.99
C ASP A 377 3.97 -9.19 -0.82
N SER A 378 2.79 -8.62 -1.07
CA SER A 378 2.05 -7.85 -0.07
C SER A 378 0.95 -8.69 0.58
N GLU A 379 1.02 -8.83 1.89
CA GLU A 379 -0.02 -9.46 2.71
C GLU A 379 -0.74 -8.44 3.59
N ILE A 380 -2.06 -8.39 3.49
CA ILE A 380 -2.93 -7.51 4.25
C ILE A 380 -3.98 -8.37 4.94
N PHE A 381 -4.04 -8.30 6.27
CA PHE A 381 -5.04 -9.00 7.04
C PHE A 381 -5.67 -8.10 8.10
N ASN A 382 -6.93 -8.37 8.41
CA ASN A 382 -7.66 -7.75 9.51
C ASN A 382 -8.54 -8.81 10.16
N SER A 383 -8.50 -8.90 11.48
CA SER A 383 -9.27 -9.86 12.25
C SER A 383 -9.88 -9.17 13.47
N ASN A 384 -11.20 -9.26 13.60
CA ASN A 384 -11.96 -8.84 14.77
C ASN A 384 -12.68 -10.05 15.35
N PHE A 385 -12.56 -10.27 16.65
CA PHE A 385 -13.32 -11.30 17.35
C PHE A 385 -13.70 -10.81 18.73
N GLY A 386 -14.79 -11.34 19.27
CA GLY A 386 -15.22 -10.91 20.59
C GLY A 386 -16.43 -11.62 21.14
N ILE A 387 -16.68 -11.37 22.42
CA ILE A 387 -17.83 -11.85 23.18
C ILE A 387 -18.60 -10.62 23.65
N ASN A 388 -19.89 -10.58 23.33
CA ASN A 388 -20.80 -9.53 23.77
C ASN A 388 -21.70 -10.08 24.87
N ILE A 389 -21.65 -9.46 26.05
CA ILE A 389 -22.52 -9.76 27.19
C ILE A 389 -23.46 -8.59 27.41
N THR A 390 -24.76 -8.83 27.27
CA THR A 390 -25.81 -7.85 27.58
C THR A 390 -26.36 -8.14 28.98
N LEU A 391 -26.01 -7.28 29.94
CA LEU A 391 -26.62 -7.26 31.26
C LEU A 391 -27.94 -6.49 31.16
N ARG A 392 -29.04 -7.12 31.60
CA ARG A 392 -30.37 -6.51 31.63
C ARG A 392 -30.82 -6.31 33.06
#